data_AF-A0A660UIF3-F1
#
_entry.id   AF-A0A660UIF3-F1
#
_cell.length_a   1.000
_cell.length_b   1.000
_cell.length_c   1.000
_cell.angle_alpha   90.00
_cell.angle_beta   90.00
_cell.angle_gamma   90.00
#
_symmetry.space_group_name_H-M   'P 1'
#
loop_
_entity.id
_entity.type
_entity.pdbx_description
1 polymer ?
#
loop_
_entity_poly.entity_id
_entity_poly.type
_entity_poly.pdbx_seq_one_letter_code
_entity_poly.pdbx_strand_id
1 'polypeptide(L)' 'LGRMPVALYPGMRICAFTFELLSSPAKVPYNKKPSSKYLGQPEPLPSRFSLELEDD' A
#
# COMPACT_ATOMS: atom_id res chain seq x y z
N LEU A 1 -25.36 4.77 -14.41
CA LEU A 1 -24.42 5.64 -13.66
C LEU A 1 -23.41 6.17 -14.68
N GLY A 2 -23.44 7.47 -14.99
CA GLY A 2 -22.67 8.07 -16.10
C GLY A 2 -21.25 8.48 -15.73
N ARG A 3 -20.44 8.83 -16.74
CA ARG A 3 -19.09 9.40 -16.59
C ARG A 3 -19.18 10.87 -16.14
N MET A 4 -19.43 11.10 -14.85
CA MET A 4 -19.28 12.43 -14.26
C MET A 4 -17.98 12.49 -13.45
N PRO A 5 -17.17 13.54 -13.62
CA PRO A 5 -16.04 13.80 -12.73
C PRO A 5 -16.51 13.96 -11.28
N VAL A 6 -15.70 13.51 -10.34
CA VAL A 6 -15.96 13.65 -8.90
C VAL A 6 -14.83 14.46 -8.28
N ALA A 7 -15.19 15.57 -7.63
CA ALA A 7 -14.24 16.39 -6.89
C ALA A 7 -13.83 15.67 -5.58
N LEU A 8 -12.53 15.63 -5.32
CA LEU A 8 -11.95 15.15 -4.06
C LEU A 8 -11.39 16.33 -3.28
N TYR A 9 -11.58 16.31 -1.96
CA TYR A 9 -11.15 17.39 -1.08
C TYR A 9 -10.21 16.85 0.01
N PRO A 10 -9.14 17.59 0.35
CA PRO A 10 -8.33 17.26 1.53
C PRO A 10 -9.21 17.15 2.80
N GLY A 11 -9.00 16.09 3.58
CA GLY A 11 -9.74 15.85 4.83
C GLY A 11 -11.07 15.10 4.69
N MET A 12 -11.54 14.81 3.47
CA MET A 12 -12.74 14.00 3.29
C MET A 12 -12.50 12.53 3.71
N ARG A 13 -13.53 11.86 4.24
CA ARG A 13 -13.49 10.41 4.43
C ARG A 13 -13.44 9.73 3.07
N ILE A 14 -12.35 9.03 2.77
CA ILE A 14 -12.12 8.39 1.46
C ILE A 14 -12.25 6.87 1.50
N CYS A 15 -11.97 6.24 2.64
CA CYS A 15 -12.03 4.80 2.81
C CYS A 15 -12.24 4.41 4.28
N ALA A 16 -12.37 3.10 4.52
CA ALA A 16 -12.36 2.49 5.84
C ALA A 16 -11.37 1.33 5.84
N PHE A 17 -10.80 1.02 7.00
CA PHE A 17 -9.97 -0.15 7.21
C PHE A 17 -10.72 -1.18 8.04
N THR A 18 -10.60 -2.44 7.65
CA THR A 18 -11.01 -3.60 8.43
C THR A 18 -9.78 -4.44 8.73
N PHE A 19 -9.79 -5.09 9.88
CA PHE A 19 -8.67 -5.92 10.33
C PHE A 19 -9.16 -7.35 10.56
N GLU A 20 -8.37 -8.31 10.10
CA GLU A 20 -8.60 -9.73 10.33
C GLU A 20 -7.44 -10.34 11.10
N LEU A 21 -7.78 -11.26 12.00
CA LEU A 21 -6.79 -11.96 12.80
C LEU A 21 -6.18 -13.10 11.97
N LEU A 22 -4.85 -13.11 11.87
CA LEU A 22 -4.14 -14.25 11.29
C LEU A 22 -4.22 -15.46 12.24
N SER A 23 -4.14 -16.67 11.68
CA SER A 23 -4.09 -17.91 12.48
C SER A 23 -2.87 -18.00 13.41
N SER A 24 -1.79 -17.28 13.08
CA SER A 24 -0.56 -17.20 13.86
C SER A 24 0.26 -15.96 13.46
N PRO A 25 1.27 -15.54 14.25
CA PRO A 25 2.17 -14.47 13.85
C PRO A 25 2.88 -14.77 12.52
N ALA A 26 2.96 -13.77 11.63
CA ALA A 26 3.66 -13.93 10.36
C ALA A 26 5.15 -14.24 10.58
N LYS A 27 5.66 -15.30 9.95
CA LYS A 27 7.08 -15.70 10.02
C LYS A 27 8.03 -14.58 9.59
N VAL A 28 7.67 -13.88 8.50
CA VAL A 28 8.39 -12.71 7.99
C VAL A 28 7.38 -11.58 7.81
N PRO A 29 7.18 -10.72 8.84
CA PRO A 29 6.31 -9.56 8.71
C PRO A 29 6.88 -8.55 7.71
N TYR A 30 6.04 -7.68 7.16
CA TYR A 30 6.42 -6.75 6.10
C TYR A 30 7.65 -5.89 6.46
N ASN A 31 7.75 -5.43 7.71
CA ASN A 31 8.87 -4.61 8.18
C ASN A 31 10.22 -5.36 8.29
N LYS A 32 10.21 -6.70 8.23
CA LYS A 32 11.42 -7.53 8.28
C LYS A 32 11.81 -8.14 6.94
N LYS A 33 10.98 -8.01 5.91
CA LYS A 33 11.27 -8.54 4.57
C LYS A 33 12.25 -7.60 3.85
N PRO A 34 13.43 -8.06 3.42
CA PRO A 34 14.42 -7.20 2.75
C PRO A 34 13.90 -6.57 1.46
N SER A 35 13.04 -7.28 0.72
CA SER A 35 12.43 -6.79 -0.52
C SER A 35 11.14 -5.98 -0.30
N SER A 36 10.88 -5.48 0.91
CA SER A 36 9.74 -4.60 1.17
C SER A 36 9.93 -3.23 0.55
N LYS A 37 9.23 -3.00 -0.56
CA LYS A 37 9.36 -1.78 -1.38
C LYS A 37 8.92 -0.50 -0.68
N TYR A 38 7.98 -0.55 0.24
CA TYR A 38 7.25 0.62 0.75
C TYR A 38 7.27 0.76 2.28
N LEU A 39 8.25 0.15 2.95
CA LEU A 39 8.40 0.27 4.40
C LEU A 39 8.67 1.75 4.78
N GLY A 40 7.86 2.30 5.70
CA GLY A 40 8.05 3.66 6.23
C GLY A 40 7.63 4.78 5.28
N GLN A 41 6.73 4.52 4.33
CA GLN A 41 6.29 5.49 3.33
C GLN A 41 5.53 6.69 3.96
N PRO A 42 6.04 7.95 3.82
CA PRO A 42 5.40 9.14 4.41
C PRO A 42 4.39 9.82 3.48
N GLU A 43 4.51 9.61 2.17
CA GLU A 43 3.75 10.30 1.11
C GLU A 43 3.41 9.34 -0.03
N PRO A 44 2.52 9.69 -0.97
CA PRO A 44 2.28 8.90 -2.17
C PRO A 44 3.55 8.78 -3.01
N LEU A 45 4.11 7.57 -3.10
CA LEU A 45 5.30 7.28 -3.88
C LEU A 45 4.92 6.62 -5.22
N PRO A 46 5.72 6.84 -6.28
CA PRO A 46 5.57 6.10 -7.52
C PRO A 46 5.85 4.60 -7.31
N SER A 47 5.35 3.78 -8.23
CA SER A 47 5.61 2.35 -8.22
C SER A 47 7.10 2.05 -8.27
N ARG A 48 7.55 1.11 -7.42
CA ARG A 48 8.92 0.57 -7.37
C ARG A 48 9.03 -0.81 -8.02
N PHE A 49 8.20 -1.07 -9.03
CA PHE A 49 8.22 -2.35 -9.75
C PHE A 49 9.55 -2.60 -10.47
N SER A 50 10.20 -1.54 -11.00
CA SER A 50 11.48 -1.66 -11.69
C SER A 50 12.58 -2.33 -10.87
N LEU A 51 12.55 -2.20 -9.53
CA LEU A 51 13.52 -2.85 -8.65
C LEU A 51 13.51 -4.39 -8.73
N GLU A 52 12.41 -5.00 -9.21
CA GLU A 52 12.35 -6.45 -9.42
C GLU A 52 12.93 -6.88 -10.77
N LEU A 53 13.09 -5.96 -11.72
CA LEU A 53 13.61 -6.26 -13.06
C LEU A 53 15.14 -6.19 -13.13
N GLU A 54 15.78 -5.63 -12.12
CA GLU A 54 17.25 -5.52 -12.01
C GLU A 54 17.90 -6.74 -11.33
N ASP A 55 17.09 -7.60 -10.71
CA ASP A 55 17.52 -8.81 -10.00
C ASP A 55 17.48 -10.08 -10.90
N ASP A 56 17.07 -9.97 -12.18
CA ASP A 56 17.14 -11.00 -13.24
C ASP A 56 18.36 -10.77 -14.17
#